data_AF-A0A1I1V7U3-F1
#
_entry.id   AF-A0A1I1V7U3-F1
#
_cell.length_a   1.000
_cell.length_b   1.000
_cell.length_c   1.000
_cell.angle_alpha   90.00
_cell.angle_beta   90.00
_cell.angle_gamma   90.00
#
_symmetry.space_group_name_H-M   'P 1'
#
loop_
_entity.id
_entity.type
_entity.pdbx_description
1 polymer ?
#
loop_
_entity_poly.entity_id
_entity_poly.type
_entity_poly.pdbx_seq_one_letter_code
_entity_poly.pdbx_strand_id
1 'polypeptide(L)'
;MRRLCKVLEVHPSGFYAWRLNPESKRAKEDKRLLVPIKESWLESGSVYGYRNVSDDLRELGEQCGVNRVHRLMRSAGIRSQTGYAKRKYKRGGAPSLVAPNHLQRQFDVQEPNRVWVTDITYIRTYEGWL
;
A
#
# COMPACT_ATOMS: atom_id res chain seq x y z
N MET A 1 -35.65 -2.48 -32.95
CA MET A 1 -34.25 -2.93 -32.73
C MET A 1 -33.48 -3.29 -34.01
N ARG A 2 -34.01 -4.09 -34.95
CA ARG A 2 -33.29 -4.40 -36.22
C ARG A 2 -32.85 -3.17 -37.03
N ARG A 3 -33.65 -2.09 -37.03
CA ARG A 3 -33.28 -0.80 -37.67
C ARG A 3 -32.06 -0.16 -37.01
N LEU A 4 -31.99 -0.17 -35.67
CA LEU A 4 -30.83 0.28 -34.91
C LEU A 4 -29.59 -0.58 -35.18
N CYS A 5 -29.74 -1.90 -35.24
CA CYS A 5 -28.64 -2.80 -35.58
C CYS A 5 -28.10 -2.55 -37.00
N LYS A 6 -28.97 -2.18 -37.95
CA LYS A 6 -28.56 -1.80 -39.32
C LYS A 6 -27.81 -0.46 -39.35
N VAL A 7 -28.23 0.52 -38.56
CA VAL A 7 -27.55 1.83 -38.44
C VAL A 7 -26.17 1.69 -37.78
N LEU A 8 -26.04 0.79 -36.80
CA LEU A 8 -24.79 0.55 -36.06
C LEU A 8 -23.91 -0.56 -36.67
N GLU A 9 -24.30 -1.10 -37.84
CA GLU A 9 -23.60 -2.19 -38.54
C GLU A 9 -23.38 -3.47 -37.69
N VAL A 10 -24.29 -3.77 -36.76
CA VAL A 10 -24.25 -4.96 -35.91
C VAL A 10 -25.24 -6.01 -36.43
N HIS A 11 -24.82 -7.29 -36.47
CA HIS A 11 -25.72 -8.36 -36.85
C HIS A 11 -26.83 -8.57 -35.79
N PRO A 12 -28.13 -8.62 -36.17
CA PRO A 12 -29.22 -8.75 -35.21
C PRO A 12 -29.12 -9.97 -34.29
N SER A 13 -28.68 -11.12 -34.80
CA SER A 13 -28.54 -12.32 -33.97
C SER A 13 -27.46 -12.17 -32.88
N GLY A 14 -26.36 -11.48 -33.20
CA GLY A 14 -25.32 -11.16 -32.22
C GLY A 14 -25.83 -10.21 -31.14
N PHE A 15 -26.64 -9.22 -31.52
CA PHE A 15 -27.31 -8.34 -30.57
C PHE A 15 -28.25 -9.09 -29.63
N TYR A 16 -29.10 -9.99 -30.14
CA TYR A 16 -30.01 -10.76 -29.29
C TYR A 16 -29.26 -11.77 -28.41
N ALA A 17 -28.19 -12.39 -28.91
CA ALA A 17 -27.33 -13.26 -28.12
C ALA A 17 -26.63 -12.51 -26.98
N TRP A 18 -26.07 -11.33 -27.26
CA TRP A 18 -25.51 -10.44 -26.24
C TRP A 18 -26.58 -9.97 -25.25
N ARG A 19 -27.79 -9.63 -25.71
CA ARG A 19 -28.89 -9.21 -24.83
C ARG A 19 -29.29 -10.31 -23.85
N LEU A 20 -29.25 -11.58 -24.27
CA LEU A 20 -29.52 -12.73 -23.42
C LEU A 20 -28.38 -13.02 -22.43
N ASN A 21 -27.12 -12.81 -22.84
CA ASN A 21 -25.94 -13.04 -22.01
C ASN A 21 -24.92 -11.92 -22.21
N PRO A 22 -25.14 -10.75 -21.57
CA PRO A 22 -24.34 -9.55 -21.85
C PRO A 22 -22.92 -9.66 -21.28
N GLU A 23 -22.71 -10.56 -20.32
CA GLU A 23 -21.41 -10.77 -19.70
C GLU A 23 -20.55 -11.73 -20.51
N SER A 24 -19.44 -11.21 -21.02
CA SER A 24 -18.40 -12.03 -21.64
C SER A 24 -17.82 -13.05 -20.66
N LYS A 25 -17.29 -14.17 -21.17
CA LYS A 25 -16.55 -15.16 -20.37
C LYS A 25 -15.45 -14.50 -19.54
N ARG A 26 -14.76 -13.51 -20.11
CA ARG A 26 -13.71 -12.75 -19.43
C ARG A 26 -14.23 -11.94 -18.25
N ALA A 27 -15.40 -11.31 -18.38
CA ALA A 27 -16.02 -10.55 -17.29
C ALA A 27 -16.43 -11.47 -16.12
N LYS A 28 -16.93 -12.67 -16.42
CA LYS A 28 -17.24 -13.69 -15.41
C LYS A 28 -15.98 -14.14 -14.68
N GLU A 29 -14.92 -14.41 -15.41
CA GLU A 29 -13.62 -14.80 -14.85
C GLU A 29 -12.99 -13.68 -14.01
N ASP A 30 -13.10 -12.43 -14.47
CA ASP A 30 -12.62 -11.25 -13.73
C ASP A 30 -13.37 -11.08 -12.40
N LYS A 31 -14.68 -11.36 -12.36
CA LYS A 31 -15.46 -11.39 -11.12
C LYS A 31 -15.04 -12.53 -10.19
N ARG A 32 -14.76 -13.72 -10.73
CA ARG A 32 -14.25 -14.87 -9.95
C ARG A 32 -12.93 -14.50 -9.28
N LEU A 33 -11.99 -13.93 -10.03
CA LEU A 33 -10.66 -13.53 -9.54
C LEU A 33 -10.69 -12.38 -8.53
N LEU A 34 -11.71 -11.53 -8.55
CA LEU A 34 -11.86 -10.45 -7.58
C LEU A 34 -12.07 -10.96 -6.14
N VAL A 35 -12.60 -12.18 -5.98
CA VAL A 35 -12.82 -12.79 -4.66
C VAL A 35 -11.50 -13.06 -3.94
N PRO A 36 -10.58 -13.90 -4.47
CA PRO A 36 -9.32 -14.18 -3.79
C PRO A 36 -8.40 -12.94 -3.73
N ILE A 37 -8.48 -12.02 -4.69
CA ILE A 37 -7.78 -10.71 -4.63
C ILE A 37 -8.19 -9.93 -3.37
N LYS A 38 -9.50 -9.91 -3.07
CA LYS A 38 -10.03 -9.18 -1.93
C LYS A 38 -9.70 -9.88 -0.62
N GLU A 39 -9.72 -11.21 -0.60
CA GLU A 39 -9.36 -12.03 0.56
C GLU A 39 -7.89 -11.81 0.94
N SER A 40 -6.94 -12.01 0.02
CA SER A 40 -5.51 -11.74 0.25
C SER A 40 -5.26 -10.29 0.74
N TRP A 41 -5.94 -9.31 0.13
CA TRP A 41 -5.84 -7.92 0.57
C TRP A 41 -6.35 -7.71 2.00
N LEU A 42 -7.49 -8.31 2.37
CA LEU A 42 -8.05 -8.20 3.72
C LEU A 42 -7.20 -8.93 4.76
N GLU A 43 -6.70 -10.12 4.45
CA GLU A 43 -5.81 -10.91 5.32
C GLU A 43 -4.51 -10.16 5.64
N SER A 44 -3.99 -9.39 4.68
CA SER A 44 -2.84 -8.51 4.89
C SER A 44 -3.13 -7.27 5.77
N GLY A 45 -4.36 -7.11 6.27
CA GLY A 45 -4.79 -5.91 6.97
C GLY A 45 -4.87 -4.68 6.05
N SER A 46 -5.23 -4.88 4.78
CA SER A 46 -5.26 -3.84 3.74
C SER A 46 -3.90 -3.25 3.35
N VAL A 47 -2.78 -3.85 3.79
CA VAL A 47 -1.43 -3.34 3.53
C VAL A 47 -0.96 -3.72 2.12
N TYR A 48 -1.34 -4.90 1.62
CA TYR A 48 -0.80 -5.42 0.36
C TYR A 48 -1.23 -4.58 -0.85
N GLY A 49 -0.25 -4.37 -1.74
CA GLY A 49 -0.48 -3.85 -3.08
C GLY A 49 -0.60 -4.98 -4.09
N TYR A 50 -0.85 -4.63 -5.36
CA TYR A 50 -1.10 -5.59 -6.43
C TYR A 50 0.05 -6.59 -6.70
N ARG A 51 1.28 -6.27 -6.29
CA ARG A 51 2.42 -7.18 -6.44
C ARG A 51 2.33 -8.33 -5.44
N ASN A 52 2.21 -8.02 -4.15
CA ASN A 52 2.05 -9.01 -3.09
C ASN A 52 0.80 -9.86 -3.32
N VAL A 53 -0.34 -9.23 -3.63
CA VAL A 53 -1.57 -9.96 -3.97
C VAL A 53 -1.36 -10.88 -5.17
N SER A 54 -0.56 -10.49 -6.18
CA SER A 54 -0.27 -11.36 -7.31
C SER A 54 0.65 -12.54 -6.98
N ASP A 55 1.47 -12.41 -5.94
CA ASP A 55 2.31 -13.50 -5.46
C ASP A 55 1.47 -14.46 -4.61
N ASP A 56 0.61 -13.96 -3.71
CA ASP A 56 -0.36 -14.77 -2.95
C ASP A 56 -1.27 -15.58 -3.88
N LEU A 57 -1.77 -14.95 -4.94
CA LEU A 57 -2.57 -15.66 -5.96
C LEU A 57 -1.77 -16.78 -6.65
N ARG A 58 -0.47 -16.56 -6.90
CA ARG A 58 0.38 -17.59 -7.51
C ARG A 58 0.59 -18.76 -6.56
N GLU A 59 0.73 -18.50 -5.26
CA GLU A 59 0.81 -19.53 -4.22
C GLU A 59 -0.50 -20.32 -4.09
N LEU A 60 -1.64 -19.66 -4.29
CA LEU A 60 -2.96 -20.30 -4.39
C LEU A 60 -3.17 -21.09 -5.70
N GLY A 61 -2.19 -21.08 -6.61
CA GLY A 61 -2.25 -21.79 -7.89
C GLY A 61 -3.01 -21.05 -9.00
N GLU A 62 -3.35 -19.77 -8.80
CA GLU A 62 -4.06 -18.97 -9.80
C GLU A 62 -3.10 -18.45 -10.88
N GLN A 63 -3.36 -18.82 -12.13
CA GLN A 63 -2.60 -18.33 -13.28
C GLN A 63 -3.12 -16.94 -13.72
N CYS A 64 -2.78 -15.91 -12.94
CA CYS A 64 -3.16 -14.54 -13.22
C CYS A 64 -1.93 -13.64 -13.40
N GLY A 65 -1.85 -12.94 -14.53
CA GLY A 65 -0.77 -11.99 -14.77
C GLY A 65 -0.88 -10.76 -13.85
N VAL A 66 0.27 -10.24 -13.41
CA VAL A 66 0.36 -9.09 -12.48
C VAL A 66 -0.43 -7.87 -12.98
N ASN A 67 -0.39 -7.57 -14.28
CA ASN A 67 -1.14 -6.45 -14.88
C ASN A 67 -2.66 -6.66 -14.82
N ARG A 68 -3.13 -7.91 -14.87
CA ARG A 68 -4.55 -8.24 -14.73
C ARG A 68 -5.00 -8.00 -13.30
N VAL A 69 -4.22 -8.47 -12.31
CA VAL A 69 -4.47 -8.19 -10.88
C VAL A 69 -4.53 -6.69 -10.63
N HIS A 70 -3.54 -5.93 -11.12
CA HIS A 70 -3.51 -4.48 -10.99
C HIS A 70 -4.77 -3.80 -11.56
N ARG A 71 -5.19 -4.19 -12.78
CA ARG A 71 -6.42 -3.66 -13.40
C ARG A 71 -7.66 -3.99 -12.56
N LEU A 72 -7.78 -5.22 -12.06
CA LEU A 72 -8.92 -5.66 -11.25
C LEU A 72 -8.98 -4.92 -9.92
N MET A 73 -7.87 -4.82 -9.20
CA MET A 73 -7.78 -4.05 -7.95
C MET A 73 -8.16 -2.59 -8.18
N ARG A 74 -7.63 -1.96 -9.23
CA ARG A 74 -7.97 -0.57 -9.59
C ARG A 74 -9.47 -0.41 -9.88
N SER A 75 -10.06 -1.34 -10.64
CA SER A 75 -11.50 -1.31 -10.95
C SER A 75 -12.40 -1.51 -9.73
N ALA A 76 -11.92 -2.25 -8.73
CA ALA A 76 -12.61 -2.49 -7.47
C ALA A 76 -12.31 -1.44 -6.38
N GLY A 77 -11.47 -0.43 -6.67
CA GLY A 77 -11.05 0.58 -5.69
C GLY A 77 -10.14 0.04 -4.59
N ILE A 78 -9.57 -1.15 -4.77
CA ILE A 78 -8.67 -1.78 -3.82
C ILE A 78 -7.27 -1.18 -4.02
N ARG A 79 -6.71 -0.65 -2.94
CA ARG A 79 -5.36 -0.09 -2.92
C ARG A 79 -4.67 -0.45 -1.61
N SER A 80 -3.35 -0.51 -1.64
CA SER A 80 -2.55 -0.60 -0.43
C SER A 80 -2.86 0.61 0.46
N GLN A 81 -3.23 0.31 1.71
CA GLN A 81 -3.50 1.28 2.77
C GLN A 81 -2.33 1.27 3.75
N THR A 82 -1.09 1.42 3.26
CA THR A 82 0.04 1.67 4.16
C THR A 82 -0.09 3.07 4.73
N GLY A 83 -0.64 3.17 5.94
CA GLY A 83 -0.59 4.40 6.71
C GLY A 83 0.85 4.67 7.15
N TYR A 84 1.49 5.69 6.59
CA TYR A 84 2.63 6.37 7.20
C TYR A 84 2.19 7.14 8.46
N ALA A 85 1.42 6.53 9.35
CA ALA A 85 1.39 7.00 10.71
C ALA A 85 2.69 6.52 11.34
N LYS A 86 3.77 7.30 11.14
CA LYS A 86 4.99 7.19 11.94
C LYS A 86 4.49 7.06 13.38
N ARG A 87 4.65 5.88 14.00
CA ARG A 87 4.21 5.65 15.38
C ARG A 87 4.69 6.87 16.15
N LYS A 88 3.75 7.67 16.69
CA LYS A 88 4.12 8.80 17.54
C LYS A 88 4.89 8.16 18.67
N TYR A 89 6.22 8.22 18.61
CA TYR A 89 7.07 7.79 19.70
C TYR A 89 6.54 8.54 20.90
N LYS A 90 6.09 7.85 21.94
CA LYS A 90 5.78 8.53 23.20
C LYS A 90 7.07 9.27 23.53
N ARG A 91 7.05 10.60 23.49
CA ARG A 91 8.19 11.39 23.96
C ARG A 91 8.44 10.88 25.38
N GLY A 92 9.53 10.14 25.56
CA GLY A 92 9.96 9.68 26.88
C GLY A 92 10.04 10.92 27.74
N GLY A 93 9.34 10.90 28.89
CA GLY A 93 8.73 12.03 29.58
C GLY A 93 9.51 13.35 29.67
N ALA A 94 9.61 13.93 30.86
CA ALA A 94 10.48 15.07 31.05
C ALA A 94 11.94 14.59 30.90
N PRO A 95 12.81 15.32 30.19
CA PRO A 95 14.23 15.00 30.21
C PRO A 95 14.72 15.04 31.67
N SER A 96 15.48 14.01 32.07
CA SER A 96 16.16 14.04 33.37
C SER A 96 17.25 15.11 33.32
N LEU A 97 16.93 16.30 33.81
CA LEU A 97 17.86 17.42 33.90
C LEU A 97 18.79 17.17 35.09
N VAL A 98 19.82 16.35 34.89
CA VAL A 98 20.87 16.12 35.89
C VAL A 98 21.71 17.39 36.11
N ALA A 99 21.85 18.21 35.06
CA ALA A 99 22.54 19.49 35.10
C ALA A 99 21.81 20.54 34.23
N PRO A 100 21.86 21.83 34.61
CA PRO A 100 21.31 22.90 33.81
C PRO A 100 22.04 23.03 32.46
N ASN A 101 21.29 23.18 31.37
CA ASN A 101 21.87 23.48 30.06
C ASN A 101 22.25 24.96 30.00
N HIS A 102 23.54 25.25 30.20
CA HIS A 102 24.08 26.61 30.14
C HIS A 102 24.21 27.16 28.73
N LEU A 103 24.36 26.30 27.71
CA LEU A 103 24.65 26.73 26.34
C LEU A 103 23.40 27.13 25.58
N GLN A 104 22.24 26.50 25.87
CA GLN A 104 20.94 26.82 25.26
C GLN A 104 20.97 26.96 23.71
N ARG A 105 21.80 26.15 23.03
CA ARG A 105 22.03 26.19 21.58
C ARG A 105 22.69 27.48 21.04
N GLN A 106 23.36 28.24 21.89
CA GLN A 106 24.18 29.38 21.49
C GLN A 106 25.59 28.89 21.12
N PHE A 107 25.79 28.52 19.87
CA PHE A 107 27.06 27.97 19.38
C PHE A 107 28.03 29.03 18.84
N ASP A 108 27.61 30.30 18.82
CA ASP A 108 28.46 31.42 18.40
C ASP A 108 29.32 31.88 19.58
N VAL A 109 30.62 31.62 19.51
CA VAL A 109 31.57 31.88 20.61
C VAL A 109 32.75 32.68 20.08
N GLN A 110 33.10 33.75 20.80
CA GLN A 110 34.13 34.71 20.38
C GLN A 110 35.55 34.14 20.41
N GLU A 111 35.80 33.12 21.25
CA GLU A 111 37.13 32.53 21.45
C GLU A 111 37.03 30.99 21.52
N PRO A 112 38.04 30.27 20.99
CA PRO A 112 38.12 28.82 21.15
C PRO A 112 38.28 28.42 22.62
N ASN A 113 37.94 27.16 22.96
CA ASN A 113 38.05 26.57 24.30
C ASN A 113 37.18 27.21 25.42
N ARG A 114 36.22 28.06 25.08
CA ARG A 114 35.26 28.63 26.05
C ARG A 114 34.05 27.75 26.33
N VAL A 115 33.64 26.96 25.35
CA VAL A 115 32.47 26.09 25.41
C VAL A 115 32.83 24.70 24.89
N TRP A 116 32.42 23.67 25.62
CA TRP A 116 32.66 22.27 25.29
C TRP A 116 31.31 21.55 25.27
N VAL A 117 31.04 20.82 24.19
CA VAL A 117 29.81 20.05 24.02
C VAL A 117 30.19 18.60 23.73
N THR A 118 29.52 17.67 24.39
CA THR A 118 29.70 16.24 24.21
C THR A 118 28.35 15.60 23.90
N ASP A 119 28.33 14.66 22.96
CA ASP A 119 27.18 13.81 22.67
C ASP A 119 27.40 12.41 23.25
N ILE A 120 26.33 11.74 23.66
CA ILE A 120 26.34 10.33 24.06
C ILE A 120 25.66 9.55 22.92
N THR A 121 26.46 8.80 22.18
CA THR A 121 25.94 7.89 21.16
C THR A 121 25.68 6.53 21.78
N TYR A 122 24.42 6.09 21.78
CA TYR A 122 24.07 4.74 22.21
C TYR A 122 24.42 3.72 21.13
N ILE A 123 25.12 2.67 21.52
CA ILE A 123 25.53 1.57 20.64
C ILE A 123 24.61 0.37 20.90
N ARG A 124 24.04 -0.18 19.83
CA ARG A 124 23.20 -1.37 19.93
C ARG A 124 24.07 -2.63 20.04
N THR A 125 23.91 -3.36 21.14
CA THR A 125 24.53 -4.67 21.36
C THR A 125 23.48 -5.79 21.41
N TYR A 126 23.89 -7.05 21.43
CA TYR A 126 22.95 -8.18 21.61
C TYR A 126 22.28 -8.18 22.98
N GLU A 127 22.93 -7.62 24.00
CA GLU A 127 22.45 -7.57 25.38
C GLU A 127 21.59 -6.33 25.67
N GLY A 128 21.66 -5.29 24.84
CA GLY A 128 20.91 -4.06 25.08
C GLY A 128 21.39 -2.86 24.29
N TRP A 129 21.09 -1.66 24.81
CA TRP A 129 21.70 -0.42 24.39
C TRP A 129 22.74 -0.05 25.44
N LEU A 130 23.95 0.28 24.98
CA LEU A 130 25.04 0.82 25.80
C LEU A 130 25.23 2.30 25.49
#